data_AF-A0A414VNB7-F1
#
_entry.id   AF-A0A414VNB7-F1
#
_cell.length_a   1.000
_cell.length_b   1.000
_cell.length_c   1.000
_cell.angle_alpha   90.00
_cell.angle_beta   90.00
_cell.angle_gamma   90.00
#
_symmetry.space_group_name_H-M   'P 1'
#
loop_
_entity.id
_entity.type
_entity.pdbx_description
1 polymer ?
#
loop_
_entity_poly.entity_id
_entity_poly.type
_entity_poly.pdbx_seq_one_letter_code
_entity_poly.pdbx_strand_id
1 'polypeptide(L)' 'MEILSDPKPDMLAMPRFDDGAIDMQELLRRLAEQVVNAVMDAEADQLCGGGAN' A
#
# COMPACT_ATOMS: atom_id res chain seq x y z
N MET A 1 -21.54 -10.21 2.72
CA MET A 1 -20.26 -10.57 3.35
C MET A 1 -19.26 -9.57 2.82
N GLU A 2 -18.97 -8.53 3.60
CA GLU A 2 -17.90 -7.60 3.25
C GLU A 2 -16.60 -8.38 3.30
N ILE A 3 -16.00 -8.57 2.12
CA ILE A 3 -14.65 -9.10 1.99
C ILE A 3 -13.76 -8.09 2.69
N LEU A 4 -13.39 -8.42 3.93
CA LEU A 4 -12.30 -7.82 4.67
C LEU A 4 -11.14 -7.73 3.68
N SER A 5 -10.90 -6.54 3.15
CA SER A 5 -9.73 -6.26 2.32
C SER A 5 -8.54 -6.70 3.16
N ASP A 6 -7.96 -7.83 2.80
CA ASP A 6 -6.77 -8.36 3.47
C ASP A 6 -5.76 -7.20 3.45
N PRO A 7 -5.33 -6.68 4.61
CA PRO A 7 -4.36 -5.61 4.62
C PRO A 7 -3.14 -6.16 3.90
N LYS A 8 -2.79 -5.54 2.75
CA LYS A 8 -1.67 -5.92 1.88
C LYS A 8 -0.53 -6.42 2.78
N PRO A 9 -0.10 -7.70 2.66
CA PRO A 9 0.81 -8.34 3.63
C PRO A 9 2.13 -7.56 3.83
N ASP A 10 2.47 -6.70 2.89
CA ASP A 10 3.57 -5.74 2.90
C ASP A 10 3.51 -4.72 4.05
N MET A 11 2.31 -4.48 4.60
CA MET A 11 2.03 -3.51 5.65
C MET A 11 2.29 -4.06 7.07
N LEU A 12 2.27 -5.39 7.24
CA LEU A 12 2.42 -6.04 8.55
C LEU A 12 3.86 -6.46 8.89
N ALA A 13 4.74 -6.60 7.89
CA ALA A 13 6.12 -7.02 8.10
C ALA A 13 7.06 -5.81 8.08
N MET A 14 7.48 -5.32 9.26
CA MET A 14 8.49 -4.25 9.34
C MET A 14 9.84 -4.75 8.78
N PRO A 15 10.42 -4.08 7.77
CA PRO A 15 11.67 -4.53 7.18
C PRO A 15 12.79 -4.45 8.22
N ARG A 16 13.52 -5.56 8.36
CA ARG A 16 14.61 -5.71 9.31
C ARG A 16 15.82 -6.32 8.61
N PHE A 17 17.00 -5.89 9.01
CA PHE A 17 18.25 -6.53 8.67
C PHE A 17 18.39 -7.88 9.39
N ASP A 18 19.35 -8.70 8.95
CA ASP A 18 19.64 -10.01 9.56
C ASP A 18 20.04 -9.89 11.05
N ASP A 19 20.63 -8.74 11.41
CA ASP A 19 20.98 -8.36 12.80
C ASP A 19 19.76 -7.90 13.63
N GLY A 20 18.55 -7.90 13.05
CA GLY A 20 17.31 -7.51 13.72
C GLY A 20 17.05 -6.00 13.79
N ALA A 21 17.99 -5.16 13.37
CA ALA A 21 17.80 -3.72 13.23
C ALA A 21 16.77 -3.40 12.13
N ILE A 22 15.99 -2.33 12.31
CA ILE A 22 14.99 -1.91 11.31
C ILE A 22 15.69 -1.28 10.10
N ASP A 23 15.32 -1.71 8.91
CA ASP A 23 15.80 -1.09 7.67
C ASP A 23 14.95 0.14 7.35
N MET A 24 15.46 1.31 7.72
CA MET A 24 14.81 2.60 7.48
C MET A 24 14.73 2.96 5.99
N GLN A 25 15.65 2.48 5.16
CA GLN A 25 15.63 2.77 3.72
C GLN A 25 14.51 1.96 3.05
N GLU A 26 14.42 0.67 3.36
CA GLU A 26 13.34 -0.19 2.91
C GLU A 26 11.99 0.27 3.47
N LEU A 27 11.94 0.73 4.73
CA LEU A 27 10.73 1.29 5.32
C LEU A 27 10.25 2.53 4.57
N LEU A 28 11.16 3.45 4.23
CA LEU A 28 10.82 4.64 3.44
C LEU A 28 10.40 4.27 2.02
N ARG A 29 11.04 3.29 1.39
CA ARG A 29 10.64 2.80 0.06
C ARG A 29 9.23 2.25 0.07
N ARG A 30 8.91 1.38 1.04
CA ARG A 30 7.56 0.83 1.21
C ARG A 30 6.51 1.89 1.51
N LEU A 31 6.86 2.94 2.27
CA LEU A 31 5.97 4.06 2.50
C LEU A 31 5.68 4.80 1.19
N ALA A 32 6.70 5.07 0.36
CA ALA A 32 6.52 5.69 -0.94
C ALA A 32 5.65 4.84 -1.88
N GLU A 33 5.90 3.53 -1.93
CA GLU A 33 5.11 2.57 -2.72
C GLU A 33 3.64 2.55 -2.26
N GLN A 34 3.38 2.57 -0.95
CA GLN A 34 2.02 2.64 -0.41
C GLN A 34 1.30 3.93 -0.80
N VAL A 35 1.98 5.07 -0.73
CA VAL A 35 1.40 6.37 -1.12
C VAL A 35 1.05 6.35 -2.61
N VAL A 36 1.95 5.87 -3.47
CA VAL A 36 1.68 5.77 -4.91
C VAL A 36 0.53 4.79 -5.20
N ASN A 37 0.51 3.63 -4.56
CA ASN A 37 -0.57 2.66 -4.71
C ASN A 37 -1.92 3.24 -4.25
N ALA A 38 -1.95 3.96 -3.12
CA ALA A 38 -3.17 4.60 -2.65
C ALA A 38 -3.66 5.70 -3.59
N VAL A 39 -2.75 6.47 -4.19
CA VAL A 39 -3.09 7.49 -5.21
C VAL A 39 -3.62 6.84 -6.49
N MET A 40 -2.99 5.75 -6.94
CA MET A 40 -3.43 5.00 -8.12
C MET A 40 -4.78 4.32 -7.88
N ASP A 41 -5.00 3.75 -6.69
CA ASP A 41 -6.29 3.15 -6.30
C ASP A 41 -7.38 4.24 -6.28
N ALA A 42 -7.09 5.43 -5.74
CA ALA A 42 -8.01 6.56 -5.77
C ALA A 42 -8.27 7.11 -7.18
N GLU A 43 -7.25 7.12 -8.06
CA GLU A 43 -7.40 7.49 -9.46
C GLU A 43 -8.29 6.48 -10.21
N ALA A 44 -8.09 5.19 -9.97
CA ALA A 44 -8.90 4.12 -10.57
C ALA A 44 -10.38 4.25 -10.17
N ASP A 45 -10.64 4.55 -8.89
CA ASP A 45 -11.99 4.83 -8.40
C ASP A 45 -12.62 6.08 -9.05
N GLN A 46 -11.84 7.14 -9.22
CA GLN A 46 -12.30 8.37 -9.87
C GLN A 46 -12.61 8.15 -11.36
N LEU A 47 -11.82 7.34 -12.06
CA LEU A 47 -12.04 6.99 -13.47
C LEU A 47 -13.25 6.07 -13.65
N CYS A 48 -13.50 5.14 -12.71
CA CYS A 48 -14.71 4.32 -12.70
C CYS A 48 -15.98 5.14 -12.41
N GLY A 49 -15.89 6.22 -11.64
CA GLY A 49 -17.00 7.14 -11.36
C GLY A 49 -17.44 8.03 -12.54
N GLY A 50 -16.63 8.11 -13.61
CA GLY A 50 -16.94 8.89 -14.82
C GLY A 50 -17.94 8.23 -15.76
N GLY A 51 -18.39 7.00 -15.46
CA GLY A 51 -19.37 6.24 -16.24
C GLY A 51 -20.80 6.36 -15.70
N ALA A 52 -21.37 7.56 -15.66
CA ALA A 52 -22.81 7.73 -15.49
C ALA A 52 -23.38 8.39 -16.76
N ASN A 53 -24.10 7.59 -17.55
CA ASN A 53 -25.03 8.07 -18.58
C ASN A 53 -26.27 8.64 -17.88
#